data_AF-A0A9P8ZDE5-F1
#
_entry.id   AF-A0A9P8ZDE5-F1
#
_cell.length_a   1.000
_cell.length_b   1.000
_cell.length_c   1.000
_cell.angle_alpha   90.00
_cell.angle_beta   90.00
_cell.angle_gamma   90.00
#
_symmetry.space_group_name_H-M   'P 1'
#
loop_
_entity.id
_entity.type
_entity.pdbx_description
1 polymer ?
#
loop_
_entity_poly.entity_id
_entity_poly.type
_entity_poly.pdbx_seq_one_letter_code
_entity_poly.pdbx_strand_id
1 'polypeptide(L)'
;MATLARETSWDEHVRSTTSSYVYDDTTVWLSVAERRYKISRKRLTDVSPVFKDMFELPPMNDDPIDLPVNLIEFEHFLWYLHVDHLEFSKWDGESTGEARFSRVLGIATIAHVYQAGDIVTWAVAQILGLLPALPVRDIVVVKRLYEFSLRADGVDPQLPKQSRDYWCSRVIETSDPVEWLLAAKELDDQYLQAYAYFHILKCTGVKVASDTRLTVLDRVRLLLGVTNLRRFCPVMADVNSSCPCQDPWTHYQYGHSHSWRRIQPEPPVTGDQSELTIMADVPFQETYGTLTLWEVFTRSVVGFQATDGVDTLIVAPQK
;
A
#
# COMPACT_ATOMS: atom_id res chain seq x y z
N MET A 1 -10.45 20.63 1.14
CA MET A 1 -10.13 22.06 0.94
C MET A 1 -8.98 22.55 1.84
N ALA A 2 -8.84 22.10 3.09
CA ALA A 2 -7.69 22.47 3.94
C ALA A 2 -6.33 21.87 3.49
N THR A 3 -6.32 20.66 2.90
CA THR A 3 -5.10 20.00 2.40
C THR A 3 -4.49 20.74 1.21
N LEU A 4 -5.32 21.13 0.23
CA LEU A 4 -4.91 21.88 -0.97
C LEU A 4 -4.30 23.25 -0.65
N ALA A 5 -4.83 23.97 0.34
CA ALA A 5 -4.30 25.27 0.74
C ALA A 5 -2.92 25.18 1.43
N ARG A 6 -2.64 24.05 2.09
CA ARG A 6 -1.36 23.81 2.76
C ARG A 6 -0.28 23.38 1.76
N GLU A 7 -0.65 22.64 0.72
CA GLU A 7 0.23 22.30 -0.41
C GLU A 7 0.66 23.56 -1.19
N THR A 8 -0.26 24.49 -1.46
CA THR A 8 0.07 25.73 -2.21
C THR A 8 1.05 26.65 -1.48
N SER A 9 0.98 26.75 -0.15
CA SER A 9 1.92 27.57 0.63
C SER A 9 3.33 26.98 0.64
N TRP A 10 3.45 25.65 0.54
CA TRP A 10 4.74 24.96 0.53
C TRP A 10 5.39 24.98 -0.85
N ASP A 11 4.59 24.87 -1.91
CA ASP A 11 5.04 25.10 -3.28
C ASP A 11 5.78 26.44 -3.41
N GLU A 12 5.27 27.48 -2.77
CA GLU A 12 5.87 28.82 -2.80
C GLU A 12 7.18 28.88 -1.99
N HIS A 13 7.26 28.18 -0.86
CA HIS A 13 8.48 28.11 -0.06
C HIS A 13 9.58 27.30 -0.75
N VAL A 14 9.28 26.11 -1.27
CA VAL A 14 10.26 25.31 -2.02
C VAL A 14 10.74 26.10 -3.23
N ARG A 15 9.84 26.78 -3.95
CA ARG A 15 10.21 27.65 -5.08
C ARG A 15 11.11 28.80 -4.65
N SER A 16 10.82 29.48 -3.53
CA SER A 16 11.67 30.59 -3.06
C SER A 16 13.05 30.10 -2.64
N THR A 17 13.13 28.93 -1.99
CA THR A 17 14.40 28.28 -1.64
C THR A 17 15.17 27.86 -2.90
N THR A 18 14.54 27.31 -3.94
CA THR A 18 15.28 26.81 -5.12
C THR A 18 15.62 27.89 -6.15
N SER A 19 14.88 29.00 -6.21
CA SER A 19 15.03 30.01 -7.28
C SER A 19 16.01 31.15 -6.98
N SER A 20 16.41 31.32 -5.72
CA SER A 20 17.21 32.48 -5.27
C SER A 20 18.70 32.17 -5.00
N TYR A 21 19.14 30.91 -5.18
CA TYR A 21 20.54 30.56 -4.96
C TYR A 21 21.44 31.13 -6.06
N VAL A 22 22.39 31.96 -5.63
CA VAL A 22 23.55 32.36 -6.44
C VAL A 22 24.65 31.34 -6.17
N TYR A 23 25.13 30.70 -7.24
CA TYR A 23 26.21 29.73 -7.16
C TYR A 23 27.51 30.37 -7.61
N ASP A 24 28.59 30.11 -6.87
CA ASP A 24 29.94 30.53 -7.22
C ASP A 24 30.63 29.56 -8.19
N ASP A 25 30.00 28.40 -8.48
CA ASP A 25 30.54 27.34 -9.32
C ASP A 25 29.78 27.18 -10.65
N THR A 26 30.26 26.26 -11.49
CA THR A 26 29.61 25.96 -12.78
C THR A 26 28.19 25.47 -12.55
N THR A 27 27.21 26.11 -13.18
CA THR A 27 25.81 25.72 -13.07
C THR A 27 25.36 24.90 -14.27
N VAL A 28 24.42 23.99 -14.07
CA VAL A 28 23.70 23.26 -15.12
C VAL A 28 22.24 23.64 -15.12
N TRP A 29 21.60 23.57 -16.30
CA TRP A 29 20.17 23.68 -16.44
C TRP A 29 19.54 22.30 -16.54
N LEU A 30 18.61 21.98 -15.65
CA LEU A 30 17.82 20.76 -15.67
C LEU A 30 16.38 21.10 -15.97
N SER A 31 15.71 20.32 -16.81
CA SER A 31 14.28 20.43 -17.08
C SER A 31 13.54 19.22 -16.55
N VAL A 32 12.46 19.45 -15.79
CA VAL A 32 11.58 18.38 -15.30
C VAL A 32 10.16 18.78 -15.66
N ALA A 33 9.54 17.99 -16.55
CA ALA A 33 8.33 18.38 -17.25
C ALA A 33 8.49 19.77 -17.91
N GLU A 34 7.69 20.76 -17.52
CA GLU A 34 7.73 22.12 -18.09
C GLU A 34 8.59 23.11 -17.27
N ARG A 35 9.20 22.66 -16.15
CA ARG A 35 9.99 23.53 -15.27
C ARG A 35 11.48 23.40 -15.54
N ARG A 36 12.20 24.50 -15.34
CA ARG A 36 13.66 24.58 -15.48
C ARG A 36 14.29 25.00 -14.18
N TYR A 37 15.38 24.33 -13.82
CA TYR A 37 16.13 24.55 -12.59
C TYR A 37 17.58 24.83 -12.95
N LYS A 38 18.15 25.89 -12.36
CA LYS A 38 19.57 26.21 -12.45
C LYS A 38 20.23 25.77 -11.15
N ILE A 39 21.12 24.79 -11.21
CA ILE A 39 21.71 24.15 -10.02
C ILE A 39 23.23 24.07 -10.16
N SER A 40 23.95 24.15 -9.05
CA SER A 40 25.39 23.88 -8.97
C SER A 40 25.70 22.47 -9.51
N ARG A 41 26.58 22.40 -10.50
CA ARG A 41 27.07 21.13 -11.06
C ARG A 41 27.76 20.32 -9.96
N LYS A 42 28.65 20.97 -9.21
CA LYS A 42 29.46 20.31 -8.18
C LYS A 42 28.57 19.64 -7.13
N ARG A 43 27.53 20.33 -6.67
CA ARG A 43 26.64 19.80 -5.63
C ARG A 43 25.93 18.52 -6.06
N LEU A 44 25.51 18.43 -7.33
CA LEU A 44 24.88 17.24 -7.89
C LEU A 44 25.90 16.11 -8.08
N THR A 45 27.10 16.41 -8.57
CA THR A 45 28.16 15.39 -8.76
C THR A 45 28.73 14.86 -7.46
N ASP A 46 28.75 15.68 -6.39
CA ASP A 46 29.26 15.28 -5.08
C ASP A 46 28.34 14.24 -4.41
N VAL A 47 27.03 14.26 -4.72
CA VAL A 47 26.05 13.35 -4.10
C VAL A 47 25.65 12.17 -4.99
N SER A 48 25.89 12.24 -6.31
CA SER A 48 25.37 11.27 -7.27
C SER A 48 26.40 10.94 -8.35
N PRO A 49 26.77 9.65 -8.51
CA PRO A 49 27.61 9.21 -9.61
C PRO A 49 26.90 9.36 -10.97
N VAL A 50 25.57 9.19 -11.02
CA VAL A 50 24.80 9.37 -12.26
C VAL A 50 24.90 10.81 -12.77
N PHE A 51 24.77 11.80 -11.88
CA PHE A 51 24.96 13.20 -12.29
C PHE A 51 26.41 13.47 -12.68
N LYS A 52 27.39 12.87 -11.99
CA LYS A 52 28.79 12.97 -12.37
C LYS A 52 29.02 12.47 -13.80
N ASP A 53 28.59 11.25 -14.11
CA ASP A 53 28.74 10.64 -15.44
C ASP A 53 27.98 11.43 -16.52
N MET A 54 26.76 11.88 -16.20
CA MET A 54 25.94 12.72 -17.09
C MET A 54 26.64 14.02 -17.49
N PHE A 55 27.47 14.57 -16.60
CA PHE A 55 28.16 15.84 -16.78
C PHE A 55 29.60 15.71 -17.29
N GLU A 56 30.18 14.52 -17.32
CA GLU A 56 31.51 14.27 -17.91
C GLU A 56 31.50 14.35 -19.44
N LEU A 57 30.35 14.16 -20.07
CA LEU A 57 30.19 14.32 -21.51
C LEU A 57 30.36 15.81 -21.91
N PRO A 58 31.01 16.12 -23.05
CA PRO A 58 31.16 17.49 -23.51
C PRO A 58 29.79 18.16 -23.60
N PRO A 59 29.61 19.40 -23.10
CA PRO A 59 28.33 20.08 -23.16
C PRO A 59 27.96 20.24 -24.63
N MET A 60 26.93 19.51 -25.08
CA MET A 60 26.55 19.53 -26.48
C MET A 60 25.88 20.86 -26.87
N ASN A 61 25.36 21.63 -25.91
CA ASN A 61 24.85 23.01 -26.01
C ASN A 61 24.52 23.55 -24.60
N ASP A 62 24.16 24.84 -24.49
CA ASP A 62 23.54 25.46 -23.29
C ASP A 62 22.08 24.99 -23.05
N ASP A 63 21.63 23.94 -23.73
CA ASP A 63 20.28 23.41 -23.64
C ASP A 63 20.05 22.71 -22.28
N PRO A 64 18.87 22.91 -21.64
CA PRO A 64 18.52 22.19 -20.42
C PRO A 64 18.49 20.67 -20.62
N ILE A 65 18.95 19.93 -19.62
CA ILE A 65 18.90 18.46 -19.62
C ILE A 65 17.54 18.00 -19.11
N ASP A 66 16.75 17.36 -19.97
CA ASP A 66 15.44 16.81 -19.61
C ASP A 66 15.57 15.56 -18.72
N LEU A 67 14.95 15.61 -17.55
CA LEU A 67 14.91 14.53 -16.58
C LEU A 67 13.52 13.89 -16.54
N PRO A 68 13.38 12.58 -16.82
CA PRO A 68 12.10 11.88 -16.85
C PRO A 68 11.65 11.46 -15.44
N VAL A 69 11.50 12.41 -14.53
CA VAL A 69 11.12 12.16 -13.12
C VAL A 69 9.88 12.94 -12.71
N ASN A 70 9.24 12.53 -11.62
CA ASN A 70 8.12 13.26 -11.06
C ASN A 70 8.57 14.63 -10.55
N LEU A 71 7.87 15.69 -10.96
CA LEU A 71 8.19 17.07 -10.62
C LEU A 71 8.23 17.32 -9.10
N ILE A 72 7.22 16.85 -8.38
CA ILE A 72 7.07 17.10 -6.94
C ILE A 72 8.16 16.36 -6.15
N GLU A 73 8.43 15.10 -6.50
CA GLU A 73 9.50 14.32 -5.88
C GLU A 73 10.87 14.94 -6.14
N PHE A 74 11.09 15.46 -7.35
CA PHE A 74 12.32 16.16 -7.70
C PHE A 74 12.48 17.47 -6.91
N GLU A 75 11.42 18.24 -6.73
CA GLU A 75 11.44 19.45 -5.90
C GLU A 75 11.75 19.13 -4.43
N HIS A 76 11.26 18.02 -3.89
CA HIS A 76 11.65 17.54 -2.56
C HIS A 76 13.13 17.19 -2.47
N PHE A 77 13.68 16.52 -3.49
CA PHE A 77 15.10 16.20 -3.57
C PHE A 77 15.97 17.47 -3.68
N LEU A 78 15.57 18.43 -4.51
CA LEU A 78 16.27 19.72 -4.59
C LEU A 78 16.22 20.46 -3.26
N TRP A 79 15.04 20.53 -2.62
CA TRP A 79 14.94 21.13 -1.29
C TRP A 79 15.92 20.48 -0.32
N TYR A 80 16.04 19.15 -0.30
CA TYR A 80 17.01 18.45 0.54
C TYR A 80 18.46 18.83 0.22
N LEU A 81 18.82 19.00 -1.05
CA LEU A 81 20.14 19.48 -1.41
C LEU A 81 20.38 20.91 -0.91
N HIS A 82 19.35 21.77 -0.94
CA HIS A 82 19.47 23.20 -0.66
C HIS A 82 19.29 23.60 0.80
N VAL A 83 18.55 22.82 1.59
CA VAL A 83 18.19 23.17 2.95
C VAL A 83 19.45 23.28 3.83
N ASP A 84 19.52 24.34 4.63
CA ASP A 84 20.55 24.46 5.65
C ASP A 84 20.19 23.65 6.92
N HIS A 85 21.15 23.46 7.82
CA HIS A 85 20.94 22.70 9.05
C HIS A 85 19.86 23.30 9.98
N LEU A 86 19.65 24.61 9.97
CA LEU A 86 18.66 25.29 10.81
C LEU A 86 17.25 25.12 10.24
N GLU A 87 17.08 25.31 8.94
CA GLU A 87 15.84 25.07 8.21
C GLU A 87 15.42 23.60 8.28
N PHE A 88 16.39 22.69 8.13
CA PHE A 88 16.15 21.27 8.29
C PHE A 88 15.65 20.94 9.70
N SER A 89 16.27 21.51 10.73
CA SER A 89 15.86 21.33 12.14
C SER A 89 14.46 21.89 12.42
N LYS A 90 14.10 23.04 11.81
CA LYS A 90 12.74 23.60 11.91
C LYS A 90 11.71 22.69 11.25
N TRP A 91 12.02 22.23 10.04
CA TRP A 91 11.14 21.32 9.30
C TRP A 91 10.92 19.99 10.04
N ASP A 92 11.96 19.47 10.68
CA ASP A 92 11.92 18.27 11.51
C ASP A 92 10.88 18.39 12.64
N GLY A 93 10.74 19.60 13.22
CA GLY A 93 9.80 19.89 14.30
C GLY A 93 8.40 20.36 13.88
N GLU A 94 8.24 20.97 12.71
CA GLU A 94 6.97 21.60 12.28
C GLU A 94 6.08 20.72 11.38
N SER A 95 6.68 19.74 10.68
CA SER A 95 5.94 18.95 9.68
C SER A 95 5.13 17.82 10.31
N THR A 96 3.84 17.73 9.95
CA THR A 96 2.98 16.61 10.34
C THR A 96 3.43 15.33 9.66
N GLY A 97 3.25 14.18 10.31
CA GLY A 97 3.80 12.87 9.89
C GLY A 97 3.60 12.52 8.42
N GLU A 98 2.42 12.77 7.84
CA GLU A 98 2.11 12.45 6.44
C GLU A 98 2.87 13.32 5.42
N ALA A 99 2.82 14.65 5.56
CA ALA A 99 3.53 15.58 4.68
C ALA A 99 5.06 15.36 4.78
N ARG A 100 5.53 15.11 6.01
CA ARG A 100 6.93 14.74 6.27
C ARG A 100 7.29 13.45 5.54
N PHE A 101 6.48 12.41 5.70
CA PHE A 101 6.72 11.11 5.08
C PHE A 101 6.69 11.18 3.55
N SER A 102 5.69 11.84 2.96
CA SER A 102 5.60 12.01 1.50
C SER A 102 6.82 12.74 0.93
N ARG A 103 7.34 13.74 1.66
CA ARG A 103 8.58 14.43 1.29
C ARG A 103 9.79 13.52 1.34
N VAL A 104 10.00 12.82 2.45
CA VAL A 104 11.13 11.89 2.61
C VAL A 104 11.06 10.77 1.57
N LEU A 105 9.87 10.24 1.28
CA LEU A 105 9.66 9.24 0.23
C LEU A 105 9.99 9.78 -1.16
N GLY A 106 9.62 11.03 -1.46
CA GLY A 106 10.04 11.70 -2.69
C GLY A 106 11.56 11.85 -2.81
N ILE A 107 12.21 12.27 -1.72
CA ILE A 107 13.69 12.35 -1.65
C ILE A 107 14.31 10.98 -1.90
N ALA A 108 13.84 9.94 -1.20
CA ALA A 108 14.33 8.57 -1.35
C ALA A 108 14.18 8.06 -2.79
N THR A 109 13.04 8.35 -3.42
CA THR A 109 12.73 7.92 -4.80
C THR A 109 13.69 8.54 -5.80
N ILE A 110 13.88 9.86 -5.76
CA ILE A 110 14.79 10.55 -6.67
C ILE A 110 16.25 10.21 -6.38
N ALA A 111 16.64 10.15 -5.10
CA ALA A 111 17.98 9.74 -4.70
C ALA A 111 18.32 8.34 -5.21
N HIS A 112 17.36 7.41 -5.18
CA HIS A 112 17.55 6.07 -5.70
C HIS A 112 17.72 6.06 -7.23
N VAL A 113 16.89 6.80 -7.97
CA VAL A 113 17.00 6.94 -9.43
C VAL A 113 18.38 7.46 -9.86
N TYR A 114 18.93 8.42 -9.13
CA TYR A 114 20.24 9.01 -9.41
C TYR A 114 21.39 8.39 -8.59
N GLN A 115 21.18 7.24 -7.95
CA GLN A 115 22.20 6.50 -7.20
C GLN A 115 22.91 7.33 -6.10
N ALA A 116 22.21 8.26 -5.47
CA ALA A 116 22.69 9.01 -4.32
C ALA A 116 22.56 8.18 -3.03
N GLY A 117 23.37 7.12 -2.92
CA GLY A 117 23.24 6.05 -1.91
C GLY A 117 23.09 6.54 -0.47
N ASP A 118 23.95 7.45 -0.03
CA ASP A 118 23.91 7.98 1.34
C ASP A 118 22.59 8.69 1.66
N ILE A 119 22.03 9.41 0.68
CA ILE A 119 20.74 10.10 0.80
C ILE A 119 19.61 9.08 0.87
N VAL A 120 19.67 8.01 0.06
CA VAL A 120 18.67 6.93 0.10
C VAL A 120 18.68 6.25 1.46
N THR A 121 19.85 5.88 1.99
CA THR A 121 19.97 5.24 3.30
C THR A 121 19.44 6.12 4.42
N TRP A 122 19.78 7.42 4.42
CA TRP A 122 19.20 8.38 5.36
C TRP A 122 17.68 8.46 5.24
N ALA A 123 17.16 8.60 4.02
CA ALA A 123 15.73 8.76 3.78
C ALA A 123 14.94 7.50 4.17
N VAL A 124 15.47 6.30 3.91
CA VAL A 124 14.86 5.03 4.34
C VAL A 124 14.80 4.96 5.87
N ALA A 125 15.88 5.29 6.57
CA ALA A 125 15.87 5.30 8.04
C ALA A 125 14.80 6.26 8.59
N GLN A 126 14.62 7.43 7.97
CA GLN A 126 13.56 8.38 8.32
C GLN A 126 12.17 7.81 8.03
N ILE A 127 11.95 7.21 6.86
CA ILE A 127 10.68 6.56 6.49
C ILE A 127 10.29 5.53 7.53
N LEU A 128 11.21 4.62 7.90
CA LEU A 128 10.97 3.56 8.87
C LEU A 128 10.65 4.11 10.25
N GLY A 129 11.33 5.17 10.68
CA GLY A 129 11.02 5.86 11.94
C GLY A 129 9.65 6.54 11.96
N LEU A 130 9.14 6.94 10.79
CA LEU A 130 7.84 7.60 10.64
C LEU A 130 6.66 6.63 10.48
N LEU A 131 6.88 5.39 10.01
CA LEU A 131 5.81 4.41 9.77
C LEU A 131 4.84 4.25 10.95
N PRO A 132 5.29 4.12 12.22
CA PRO A 132 4.35 3.92 13.33
C PRO A 132 3.44 5.13 13.59
N ALA A 133 3.87 6.33 13.20
CA ALA A 133 3.18 7.59 13.47
C ALA A 133 2.28 8.05 12.31
N LEU A 134 2.28 7.32 11.18
CA LEU A 134 1.49 7.69 10.02
C LEU A 134 -0.01 7.48 10.28
N PRO A 135 -0.88 8.43 9.84
CA PRO A 135 -2.31 8.24 9.90
C PRO A 135 -2.76 7.10 8.97
N VAL A 136 -3.73 6.33 9.45
CA VAL A 136 -4.24 5.08 8.86
C VAL A 136 -4.73 5.19 7.40
N ARG A 137 -5.04 6.39 6.93
CA ARG A 137 -6.03 6.58 5.86
C ARG A 137 -5.48 6.73 4.45
N ASP A 138 -4.20 7.04 4.29
CA ASP A 138 -3.69 7.36 2.95
C ASP A 138 -3.12 6.12 2.24
N ILE A 139 -4.01 5.41 1.54
CA ILE A 139 -3.66 4.28 0.68
C ILE A 139 -2.64 4.66 -0.41
N VAL A 140 -2.67 5.90 -0.91
CA VAL A 140 -1.75 6.36 -1.95
C VAL A 140 -0.33 6.41 -1.40
N VAL A 141 -0.17 6.90 -0.18
CA VAL A 141 1.13 6.93 0.50
C VAL A 141 1.65 5.52 0.79
N VAL A 142 0.80 4.62 1.30
CA VAL A 142 1.21 3.22 1.58
C VAL A 142 1.58 2.48 0.30
N LYS A 143 0.84 2.71 -0.78
CA LYS A 143 1.15 2.17 -2.11
C LYS A 143 2.48 2.67 -2.64
N ARG A 144 2.72 3.98 -2.60
CA ARG A 144 3.99 4.55 -3.05
C ARG A 144 5.18 4.03 -2.24
N LEU A 145 5.01 3.85 -0.92
CA LEU A 145 6.02 3.21 -0.07
C LEU A 145 6.32 1.79 -0.56
N TYR A 146 5.29 0.99 -0.80
CA TYR A 146 5.48 -0.39 -1.24
C TYR A 146 6.16 -0.45 -2.62
N GLU A 147 5.71 0.35 -3.59
CA GLU A 147 6.36 0.47 -4.92
C GLU A 147 7.81 0.92 -4.84
N PHE A 148 8.12 1.85 -3.93
CA PHE A 148 9.50 2.23 -3.66
C PHE A 148 10.29 1.07 -3.07
N SER A 149 9.73 0.34 -2.09
CA SER A 149 10.39 -0.80 -1.45
C SER A 149 10.74 -1.92 -2.43
N LEU A 150 9.89 -2.16 -3.44
CA LEU A 150 10.14 -3.17 -4.48
C LEU A 150 11.24 -2.74 -5.47
N ARG A 151 11.41 -1.43 -5.68
CA ARG A 151 12.43 -0.87 -6.60
C ARG A 151 13.79 -0.68 -5.91
N ALA A 152 13.77 -0.32 -4.63
CA ALA A 152 14.95 -0.03 -3.82
C ALA A 152 15.70 -1.29 -3.38
N ASP A 153 15.91 -2.23 -4.30
CA ASP A 153 16.63 -3.48 -4.03
C ASP A 153 18.06 -3.18 -3.57
N GLY A 154 18.53 -3.95 -2.58
CA GLY A 154 19.85 -3.81 -1.98
C GLY A 154 20.05 -2.62 -1.03
N VAL A 155 19.09 -1.70 -0.87
CA VAL A 155 19.21 -0.58 0.08
C VAL A 155 19.01 -1.05 1.52
N ASP A 156 17.88 -1.69 1.79
CA ASP A 156 17.57 -2.31 3.08
C ASP A 156 16.72 -3.58 2.83
N PRO A 157 17.21 -4.77 3.19
CA PRO A 157 16.48 -6.02 2.94
C PRO A 157 15.18 -6.16 3.75
N GLN A 158 14.97 -5.36 4.79
CA GLN A 158 13.75 -5.35 5.61
C GLN A 158 12.67 -4.44 5.04
N LEU A 159 13.01 -3.45 4.20
CA LEU A 159 12.07 -2.44 3.73
C LEU A 159 10.84 -3.04 3.01
N PRO A 160 10.96 -4.03 2.09
CA PRO A 160 9.79 -4.65 1.46
C PRO A 160 8.88 -5.36 2.47
N LYS A 161 9.48 -6.08 3.42
CA LYS A 161 8.74 -6.79 4.46
C LYS A 161 8.01 -5.81 5.37
N GLN A 162 8.69 -4.78 5.88
CA GLN A 162 8.10 -3.77 6.76
C GLN A 162 7.02 -2.95 6.05
N SER A 163 7.21 -2.64 4.77
CA SER A 163 6.20 -1.95 3.96
C SER A 163 4.95 -2.82 3.76
N ARG A 164 5.13 -4.13 3.54
CA ARG A 164 4.04 -5.12 3.46
C ARG A 164 3.32 -5.30 4.79
N ASP A 165 4.06 -5.45 5.89
CA ASP A 165 3.51 -5.59 7.23
C ASP A 165 2.71 -4.34 7.62
N TYR A 166 3.22 -3.15 7.28
CA TYR A 166 2.53 -1.89 7.46
C TYR A 166 1.27 -1.80 6.60
N TRP A 167 1.31 -2.22 5.33
CA TRP A 167 0.11 -2.33 4.49
C TRP A 167 -0.95 -3.21 5.16
N CYS A 168 -0.57 -4.42 5.57
CA CYS A 168 -1.47 -5.35 6.26
C CYS A 168 -2.05 -4.74 7.54
N SER A 169 -1.25 -4.04 8.34
CA SER A 169 -1.76 -3.38 9.55
C SER A 169 -2.82 -2.34 9.23
N ARG A 170 -2.67 -1.58 8.15
CA ARG A 170 -3.65 -0.56 7.74
C ARG A 170 -4.91 -1.14 7.12
N VAL A 171 -4.81 -2.26 6.39
CA VAL A 171 -5.99 -2.98 5.89
C VAL A 171 -6.89 -3.46 7.04
N ILE A 172 -6.34 -3.80 8.21
CA ILE A 172 -7.16 -4.17 9.38
C ILE A 172 -7.98 -2.98 9.89
N GLU A 173 -7.40 -1.77 9.86
CA GLU A 173 -7.95 -0.57 10.48
C GLU A 173 -8.82 0.26 9.53
N THR A 174 -8.84 -0.08 8.23
CA THR A 174 -9.60 0.65 7.22
C THR A 174 -11.11 0.41 7.32
N SER A 175 -11.89 1.45 7.02
CA SER A 175 -13.33 1.33 6.81
C SER A 175 -13.71 0.81 5.42
N ASP A 176 -12.77 0.82 4.46
CA ASP A 176 -13.02 0.44 3.07
C ASP A 176 -11.96 -0.56 2.55
N PRO A 177 -12.06 -1.85 2.89
CA PRO A 177 -11.08 -2.85 2.48
C PRO A 177 -11.12 -3.16 0.97
N VAL A 178 -12.16 -2.72 0.25
CA VAL A 178 -12.26 -2.87 -1.22
C VAL A 178 -11.29 -1.91 -1.91
N GLU A 179 -11.13 -0.68 -1.43
CA GLU A 179 -10.13 0.26 -1.94
C GLU A 179 -8.71 -0.34 -1.85
N TRP A 180 -8.41 -0.99 -0.73
CA TRP A 180 -7.15 -1.69 -0.51
C TRP A 180 -6.95 -2.90 -1.42
N LEU A 181 -8.01 -3.65 -1.72
CA LEU A 181 -7.94 -4.71 -2.71
C LEU A 181 -7.60 -4.17 -4.11
N LEU A 182 -8.20 -3.05 -4.52
CA LEU A 182 -7.93 -2.46 -5.83
C LEU A 182 -6.48 -2.01 -5.95
N ALA A 183 -5.95 -1.33 -4.93
CA ALA A 183 -4.56 -0.90 -4.94
C ALA A 183 -3.59 -2.11 -4.91
N ALA A 184 -3.92 -3.19 -4.19
CA ALA A 184 -3.14 -4.43 -4.22
C ALA A 184 -3.15 -5.11 -5.60
N LYS A 185 -4.25 -4.99 -6.37
CA LYS A 185 -4.33 -5.48 -7.75
C LYS A 185 -3.47 -4.64 -8.70
N GLU A 186 -3.42 -3.33 -8.52
CA GLU A 186 -2.53 -2.45 -9.31
C GLU A 186 -1.04 -2.78 -9.09
N LEU A 187 -0.70 -3.28 -7.90
CA LEU A 187 0.65 -3.74 -7.56
C LEU A 187 0.96 -5.16 -8.03
N ASP A 188 -0.04 -5.89 -8.55
CA ASP A 188 0.02 -7.32 -8.86
C ASP A 188 0.55 -8.20 -7.70
N ASP A 189 0.30 -7.78 -6.46
CA ASP A 189 0.79 -8.51 -5.27
C ASP A 189 -0.29 -9.47 -4.75
N GLN A 190 -0.12 -10.76 -5.05
CA GLN A 190 -1.07 -11.81 -4.66
C GLN A 190 -1.24 -11.94 -3.14
N TYR A 191 -0.21 -11.66 -2.35
CA TYR A 191 -0.28 -11.74 -0.90
C TYR A 191 -1.15 -10.60 -0.36
N LEU A 192 -0.90 -9.36 -0.79
CA LEU A 192 -1.72 -8.21 -0.42
C LEU A 192 -3.16 -8.35 -0.88
N GLN A 193 -3.38 -8.89 -2.09
CA GLN A 193 -4.72 -9.22 -2.59
C GLN A 193 -5.43 -10.24 -1.69
N ALA A 194 -4.77 -11.36 -1.37
CA ALA A 194 -5.31 -12.39 -0.49
C ALA A 194 -5.68 -11.83 0.90
N TYR A 195 -4.81 -10.97 1.44
CA TYR A 195 -5.01 -10.30 2.72
C TYR A 195 -6.21 -9.35 2.69
N ALA A 196 -6.37 -8.56 1.63
CA ALA A 196 -7.52 -7.69 1.43
C ALA A 196 -8.83 -8.49 1.27
N TYR A 197 -8.83 -9.59 0.50
CA TYR A 197 -10.00 -10.47 0.41
C TYR A 197 -10.41 -11.04 1.76
N PHE A 198 -9.43 -11.48 2.57
CA PHE A 198 -9.70 -11.97 3.92
C PHE A 198 -10.37 -10.92 4.79
N HIS A 199 -9.88 -9.67 4.78
CA HIS A 199 -10.49 -8.59 5.56
C HIS A 199 -11.86 -8.15 5.04
N ILE A 200 -12.08 -8.17 3.73
CA ILE A 200 -13.41 -8.00 3.16
C ILE A 200 -14.40 -9.03 3.74
N LEU A 201 -14.01 -10.30 3.80
CA LEU A 201 -14.87 -11.34 4.36
C LEU A 201 -15.09 -11.15 5.87
N LYS A 202 -14.06 -10.75 6.61
CA LYS A 202 -14.11 -10.56 8.06
C LYS A 202 -14.96 -9.35 8.48
N CYS A 203 -14.79 -8.20 7.81
CA CYS A 203 -15.29 -6.92 8.33
C CYS A 203 -16.66 -6.52 7.77
N THR A 204 -17.02 -6.96 6.58
CA THR A 204 -18.11 -6.32 5.82
C THR A 204 -19.28 -7.24 5.45
N GLY A 205 -19.17 -8.54 5.73
CA GLY A 205 -20.27 -9.49 5.54
C GLY A 205 -20.89 -9.46 4.15
N VAL A 206 -22.22 -9.60 4.07
CA VAL A 206 -23.00 -9.73 2.81
C VAL A 206 -22.92 -8.48 1.93
N LYS A 207 -22.74 -7.31 2.52
CA LYS A 207 -22.85 -6.02 1.82
C LYS A 207 -21.77 -5.81 0.74
N VAL A 208 -20.65 -6.53 0.81
CA VAL A 208 -19.60 -6.42 -0.22
C VAL A 208 -19.94 -7.16 -1.51
N ALA A 209 -20.82 -8.16 -1.47
CA ALA A 209 -21.26 -8.83 -2.69
C ALA A 209 -21.92 -7.84 -3.67
N SER A 210 -22.53 -6.76 -3.14
CA SER A 210 -23.14 -5.67 -3.92
C SER A 210 -22.18 -4.51 -4.26
N ASP A 211 -20.92 -4.52 -3.82
CA ASP A 211 -19.98 -3.46 -4.19
C ASP A 211 -19.70 -3.52 -5.71
N THR A 212 -19.99 -2.42 -6.39
CA THR A 212 -19.88 -2.30 -7.86
C THR A 212 -18.43 -2.22 -8.33
N ARG A 213 -17.49 -1.89 -7.43
CA ARG A 213 -16.05 -1.83 -7.73
C ARG A 213 -15.42 -3.22 -7.88
N LEU A 214 -16.07 -4.25 -7.32
CA LEU A 214 -15.60 -5.62 -7.43
C LEU A 214 -15.98 -6.23 -8.77
N THR A 215 -15.00 -6.84 -9.43
CA THR A 215 -15.22 -7.60 -10.65
C THR A 215 -15.95 -8.91 -10.37
N VAL A 216 -16.50 -9.55 -11.40
CA VAL A 216 -17.10 -10.89 -11.29
C VAL A 216 -16.11 -11.89 -10.69
N LEU A 217 -14.84 -11.82 -11.11
CA LEU A 217 -13.78 -12.68 -10.60
C LEU A 217 -13.50 -12.45 -9.11
N ASP A 218 -13.50 -11.19 -8.66
CA ASP A 218 -13.29 -10.86 -7.24
C ASP A 218 -14.44 -11.43 -6.38
N ARG A 219 -15.69 -11.35 -6.87
CA ARG A 219 -16.86 -11.95 -6.20
C ARG A 219 -16.78 -13.46 -6.11
N VAL A 220 -16.33 -14.12 -7.18
CA VAL A 220 -16.09 -15.58 -7.17
C VAL A 220 -15.02 -15.95 -6.15
N ARG A 221 -13.89 -15.21 -6.12
CA ARG A 221 -12.82 -15.42 -5.13
C ARG A 221 -13.34 -15.28 -3.71
N LEU A 222 -14.14 -14.24 -3.42
CA LEU A 222 -14.76 -14.06 -2.12
C LEU A 222 -15.68 -15.24 -1.74
N LEU A 223 -16.51 -15.73 -2.67
CA LEU A 223 -17.39 -16.89 -2.44
C LEU A 223 -16.60 -18.16 -2.13
N LEU A 224 -15.52 -18.40 -2.87
CA LEU A 224 -14.61 -19.52 -2.61
C LEU A 224 -13.91 -19.37 -1.26
N GLY A 225 -13.47 -18.16 -0.94
CA GLY A 225 -12.86 -17.81 0.35
C GLY A 225 -13.78 -18.16 1.52
N VAL A 226 -15.07 -17.78 1.46
CA VAL A 226 -16.07 -18.14 2.49
C VAL A 226 -16.18 -19.65 2.64
N THR A 227 -16.26 -20.37 1.52
CA THR A 227 -16.44 -21.83 1.51
C THR A 227 -15.23 -22.54 2.12
N ASN A 228 -14.02 -22.12 1.73
CA ASN A 228 -12.78 -22.70 2.21
C ASN A 228 -12.50 -22.33 3.67
N LEU A 229 -12.68 -21.07 4.08
CA LEU A 229 -12.47 -20.65 5.46
C LEU A 229 -13.39 -21.38 6.43
N ARG A 230 -14.65 -21.62 6.08
CA ARG A 230 -15.57 -22.44 6.90
C ARG A 230 -15.09 -23.89 7.07
N ARG A 231 -14.43 -24.44 6.06
CA ARG A 231 -13.89 -25.81 6.09
C ARG A 231 -12.62 -25.91 6.94
N PHE A 232 -11.74 -24.92 6.86
CA PHE A 232 -10.42 -24.95 7.50
C PHE A 232 -10.36 -24.23 8.84
N CYS A 233 -11.32 -23.36 9.14
CA CYS A 233 -11.39 -22.64 10.41
C CYS A 233 -12.84 -22.65 10.96
N PRO A 234 -13.27 -23.77 11.58
CA PRO A 234 -14.61 -23.88 12.16
C PRO A 234 -14.91 -22.80 13.19
N VAL A 235 -13.87 -22.29 13.87
CA VAL A 235 -13.97 -21.20 14.86
C VAL A 235 -14.46 -19.89 14.23
N MET A 236 -14.20 -19.65 12.95
CA MET A 236 -14.76 -18.49 12.24
C MET A 236 -16.24 -18.63 11.90
N ALA A 237 -16.82 -19.84 11.97
CA ALA A 237 -18.26 -20.03 11.79
C ALA A 237 -19.07 -19.50 12.99
N ASP A 238 -18.46 -19.41 14.18
CA ASP A 238 -19.11 -18.93 15.41
C ASP A 238 -18.93 -17.41 15.66
N VAL A 239 -18.13 -16.70 14.85
CA VAL A 239 -17.94 -15.22 15.00
C VAL A 239 -19.22 -14.42 14.72
N ASN A 240 -20.27 -15.09 14.21
CA ASN A 240 -21.63 -14.55 14.14
C ASN A 240 -22.34 -14.47 15.51
N SER A 241 -21.77 -14.97 16.62
CA SER A 241 -22.42 -14.95 17.93
C SER A 241 -22.28 -13.63 18.70
N SER A 242 -21.43 -12.70 18.26
CA SER A 242 -21.23 -11.39 18.90
C SER A 242 -21.15 -10.20 17.95
N CYS A 243 -21.20 -10.41 16.63
CA CYS A 243 -21.35 -9.34 15.65
C CYS A 243 -22.86 -9.05 15.41
N PRO A 244 -23.36 -7.80 15.52
CA PRO A 244 -24.80 -7.51 15.39
C PRO A 244 -25.40 -7.72 13.99
N CYS A 245 -24.63 -8.21 13.03
CA CYS A 245 -25.11 -8.56 11.69
C CYS A 245 -25.61 -10.02 11.67
N GLN A 246 -26.87 -10.22 12.07
CA GLN A 246 -27.58 -11.48 11.89
C GLN A 246 -27.50 -12.00 10.44
N ASP A 247 -27.27 -13.31 10.33
CA ASP A 247 -27.06 -14.12 9.13
C ASP A 247 -28.16 -13.96 8.05
N PRO A 248 -27.85 -13.42 6.85
CA PRO A 248 -28.79 -13.41 5.72
C PRO A 248 -28.59 -14.57 4.74
N TRP A 249 -27.53 -15.38 4.88
CA TRP A 249 -27.15 -16.37 3.87
C TRP A 249 -27.90 -17.70 3.96
N THR A 250 -28.72 -17.91 5.00
CA THR A 250 -29.58 -19.10 5.15
C THR A 250 -30.79 -19.10 4.22
N HIS A 251 -31.02 -18.04 3.44
CA HIS A 251 -32.17 -17.95 2.51
C HIS A 251 -31.86 -18.18 1.03
N TYR A 252 -30.62 -18.46 0.64
CA TYR A 252 -30.32 -19.04 -0.68
C TYR A 252 -30.35 -20.57 -0.62
N GLN A 253 -31.52 -21.15 -0.34
CA GLN A 253 -31.75 -22.58 -0.60
C GLN A 253 -31.99 -22.77 -2.09
N TYR A 254 -30.98 -23.24 -2.80
CA TYR A 254 -31.17 -23.96 -4.06
C TYR A 254 -32.08 -25.16 -3.77
N GLY A 255 -33.27 -25.14 -4.34
CA GLY A 255 -34.25 -26.20 -4.16
C GLY A 255 -33.77 -27.50 -4.77
N HIS A 256 -33.27 -28.40 -3.92
CA HIS A 256 -33.41 -29.84 -4.11
C HIS A 256 -33.50 -30.50 -2.73
N SER A 257 -34.66 -31.09 -2.47
CA SER A 257 -34.99 -31.79 -1.24
C SER A 257 -34.04 -32.98 -1.04
N HIS A 258 -33.34 -33.05 0.09
CA HIS A 258 -33.09 -34.29 0.83
C HIS A 258 -33.11 -33.96 2.32
N SER A 259 -34.03 -34.59 3.04
CA SER A 259 -34.29 -34.40 4.45
C SER A 259 -33.25 -35.11 5.30
N TRP A 260 -32.70 -34.42 6.29
CA TRP A 260 -32.02 -35.04 7.42
C TRP A 260 -32.76 -34.62 8.71
N ARG A 261 -33.34 -35.60 9.41
CA ARG A 261 -33.90 -35.41 10.75
C ARG A 261 -32.75 -35.18 11.73
N ARG A 262 -32.76 -34.04 12.42
CA ARG A 262 -31.91 -33.77 13.58
C ARG A 262 -32.63 -34.27 14.84
N ILE A 263 -32.01 -35.19 15.58
CA ILE A 263 -32.42 -35.59 16.93
C ILE A 263 -32.00 -34.44 17.87
N GLN A 264 -32.96 -33.90 18.64
CA GLN A 264 -32.68 -32.96 19.73
C GLN A 264 -32.26 -33.70 21.00
N PRO A 265 -31.45 -33.07 21.84
CA PRO A 265 -31.68 -33.11 23.27
C PRO A 265 -31.89 -31.71 23.87
N GLU A 266 -32.83 -31.63 24.81
CA GLU A 266 -33.17 -30.45 25.62
C GLU A 266 -32.08 -30.07 26.66
N PRO A 267 -32.09 -28.83 27.20
CA PRO A 267 -31.05 -28.27 28.06
C PRO A 267 -31.31 -28.45 29.57
N PRO A 268 -30.30 -28.25 30.44
CA PRO A 268 -30.28 -27.08 31.36
C PRO A 268 -28.83 -26.61 31.68
N VAL A 269 -28.45 -25.50 32.34
CA VAL A 269 -29.04 -24.31 32.99
C VAL A 269 -27.83 -23.38 33.35
N THR A 270 -28.09 -22.07 33.36
CA THR A 270 -27.35 -20.89 33.90
C THR A 270 -25.94 -21.01 34.51
N GLY A 271 -25.06 -20.04 34.19
CA GLY A 271 -23.96 -19.67 35.08
C GLY A 271 -22.86 -18.81 34.46
N ASP A 272 -22.87 -17.53 34.84
CA ASP A 272 -21.80 -16.51 34.86
C ASP A 272 -21.02 -16.06 33.61
N GLN A 273 -21.11 -14.75 33.41
CA GLN A 273 -20.27 -13.92 32.55
C GLN A 273 -18.93 -13.66 33.25
N SER A 274 -17.81 -13.99 32.63
CA SER A 274 -16.54 -13.31 32.91
C SER A 274 -15.57 -13.40 31.72
N GLU A 275 -15.02 -12.25 31.37
CA GLU A 275 -13.72 -12.05 30.70
C GLU A 275 -13.62 -12.43 29.22
N LEU A 276 -14.06 -11.47 28.41
CA LEU A 276 -13.66 -11.29 27.02
C LEU A 276 -12.15 -10.95 26.97
N THR A 277 -11.31 -11.98 27.03
CA THR A 277 -9.90 -11.86 26.69
C THR A 277 -9.81 -11.64 25.18
N ILE A 278 -9.50 -10.41 24.77
CA ILE A 278 -9.19 -10.08 23.37
C ILE A 278 -7.95 -10.91 23.00
N MET A 279 -8.14 -11.99 22.23
CA MET A 279 -7.05 -12.71 21.58
C MET A 279 -6.46 -11.84 20.47
N ALA A 280 -5.63 -10.86 20.85
CA ALA A 280 -4.94 -9.97 19.92
C ALA A 280 -3.65 -10.59 19.34
N ASP A 281 -3.14 -11.70 19.91
CA ASP A 281 -1.79 -12.19 19.62
C ASP A 281 -1.75 -13.64 19.08
N VAL A 282 -2.67 -14.02 18.19
CA VAL A 282 -2.42 -15.24 17.38
C VAL A 282 -1.57 -14.82 16.18
N PRO A 283 -0.29 -15.22 16.10
CA PRO A 283 0.54 -14.92 14.94
C PRO A 283 -0.18 -15.45 13.70
N PHE A 284 -0.39 -14.56 12.73
CA PHE A 284 -1.03 -14.88 11.46
C PHE A 284 -0.21 -15.98 10.79
N GLN A 285 -0.69 -17.23 10.86
CA GLN A 285 -0.04 -18.31 10.14
C GLN A 285 -0.26 -18.06 8.66
N GLU A 286 0.83 -17.94 7.89
CA GLU A 286 0.82 -17.78 6.43
C GLU A 286 0.08 -18.91 5.70
N THR A 287 -0.26 -19.97 6.44
CA THR A 287 -0.95 -21.17 5.97
C THR A 287 -2.17 -21.52 6.83
N TYR A 288 -3.31 -21.78 6.18
CA TYR A 288 -4.48 -22.42 6.79
C TYR A 288 -4.47 -23.91 6.44
N GLY A 289 -3.94 -24.73 7.36
CA GLY A 289 -3.62 -26.12 7.08
C GLY A 289 -2.43 -26.21 6.10
N THR A 290 -2.62 -26.83 4.93
CA THR A 290 -1.58 -26.92 3.88
C THR A 290 -1.70 -25.83 2.82
N LEU A 291 -2.63 -24.87 2.98
CA LEU A 291 -2.92 -23.85 1.98
C LEU A 291 -2.43 -22.48 2.37
N THR A 292 -1.76 -21.81 1.44
CA THR A 292 -1.53 -20.37 1.54
C THR A 292 -2.85 -19.61 1.48
N LEU A 293 -2.86 -18.39 2.01
CA LEU A 293 -4.05 -17.52 1.96
C LEU A 293 -4.54 -17.29 0.51
N TRP A 294 -3.63 -17.14 -0.45
CA TRP A 294 -4.02 -16.99 -1.85
C TRP A 294 -4.72 -18.23 -2.42
N GLU A 295 -4.25 -19.43 -2.07
CA GLU A 295 -4.89 -20.68 -2.50
C GLU A 295 -6.29 -20.83 -1.91
N VAL A 296 -6.55 -20.32 -0.70
CA VAL A 296 -7.90 -20.27 -0.11
C VAL A 296 -8.88 -19.52 -1.04
N PHE A 297 -8.42 -18.51 -1.76
CA PHE A 297 -9.25 -17.72 -2.68
C PHE A 297 -9.25 -18.20 -4.13
N THR A 298 -8.29 -19.05 -4.53
CA THR A 298 -8.07 -19.38 -5.95
C THR A 298 -8.12 -20.85 -6.33
N ARG A 299 -7.92 -21.79 -5.40
CA ARG A 299 -7.69 -23.23 -5.66
C ARG A 299 -8.81 -23.96 -6.43
N SER A 300 -9.95 -23.32 -6.68
CA SER A 300 -11.05 -23.88 -7.47
C SER A 300 -11.28 -23.19 -8.81
N VAL A 301 -10.65 -22.04 -9.10
CA VAL A 301 -10.80 -21.33 -10.38
C VAL A 301 -9.69 -21.77 -11.33
N VAL A 302 -10.04 -22.47 -12.41
CA VAL A 302 -9.07 -22.91 -13.44
C VAL A 302 -9.03 -21.95 -14.61
N GLY A 303 -10.15 -21.27 -14.87
CA GLY A 303 -10.22 -20.30 -15.95
C GLY A 303 -11.52 -19.51 -15.90
N PHE A 304 -11.49 -18.38 -16.58
CA PHE A 304 -12.65 -17.56 -16.86
C PHE A 304 -12.71 -17.38 -18.37
N GLN A 305 -13.81 -17.80 -18.99
CA GLN A 305 -13.99 -17.67 -20.43
C GLN A 305 -15.20 -16.76 -20.68
N ALA A 306 -14.93 -15.58 -21.24
CA ALA A 306 -15.97 -14.70 -21.74
C ALA A 306 -16.29 -15.11 -23.19
N THR A 307 -17.45 -15.70 -23.40
CA THR A 307 -17.99 -16.01 -24.73
C THR A 307 -19.35 -15.37 -24.87
N ASP A 308 -19.52 -14.52 -25.89
CA ASP A 308 -20.80 -13.94 -26.31
C ASP A 308 -21.62 -13.27 -25.19
N GLY A 309 -20.96 -12.51 -24.31
CA GLY A 309 -21.63 -11.78 -23.23
C GLY A 309 -22.10 -12.66 -22.07
N VAL A 310 -21.76 -13.95 -22.07
CA VAL A 310 -21.96 -14.86 -20.94
C VAL A 310 -20.60 -15.20 -20.34
N ASP A 311 -20.37 -14.66 -19.14
CA ASP A 311 -19.20 -14.95 -18.33
C ASP A 311 -19.31 -16.37 -17.76
N THR A 312 -18.51 -17.30 -18.30
CA THR A 312 -18.50 -18.70 -17.86
C THR A 312 -17.30 -18.97 -16.96
N LEU A 313 -17.56 -19.35 -15.71
CA LEU A 313 -16.54 -19.74 -14.75
C LEU A 313 -16.17 -21.21 -14.95
N ILE A 314 -14.90 -21.49 -15.25
CA ILE A 314 -14.38 -22.85 -15.34
C ILE A 314 -13.78 -23.20 -13.97
N VAL A 315 -14.52 -24.02 -13.22
CA VAL A 315 -14.11 -24.52 -11.91
C VAL A 315 -13.44 -25.89 -12.09
N ALA A 316 -12.25 -26.08 -11.52
CA ALA A 316 -11.62 -27.41 -11.51
C ALA A 316 -12.51 -28.36 -10.72
N PRO A 317 -12.74 -29.60 -11.20
CA PRO A 317 -13.15 -30.66 -10.30
C PRO A 317 -12.05 -30.84 -9.24
N GLN A 318 -12.37 -30.59 -7.98
CA GLN A 318 -11.43 -30.85 -6.88
C GLN A 318 -11.24 -32.37 -6.75
N LYS A 319 -9.98 -32.82 -6.79
CA LYS A 319 -9.58 -34.17 -6.34
C LYS A 319 -9.45 -34.21 -4.83
#